data_AF-U1QPE0-F1
#
_entry.id   AF-U1QPE0-F1
#
_cell.length_a   1.000
_cell.length_b   1.000
_cell.length_c   1.000
_cell.angle_alpha   90.00
_cell.angle_beta   90.00
_cell.angle_gamma   90.00
#
_symmetry.space_group_name_H-M   'P 1'
#
loop_
_entity.id
_entity.type
_entity.pdbx_description
1 polymer ?
#
loop_
_entity_poly.entity_id
_entity_poly.type
_entity_poly.pdbx_seq_one_letter_code
_entity_poly.pdbx_strand_id
1 'polypeptide(L)'
;MYDGYRALLDHADQLENEDPVSKGTFFHTSAESARRPEVLRHHERLDRFAVPDRLLLTEGGAPDNDEGNAWRVVPPFGPFPRELSDSYPFTATVPDRPDRAGQVAAADGVRALVKANPDTVFTLAVNEWPADALERVPDRVTVESLAAIHDDEAD
;
A
#
# COMPACT_ATOMS: atom_id res chain seq x y z
N MET A 1 19.76 22.23 -0.92
CA MET A 1 19.61 21.33 0.25
C MET A 1 18.54 20.27 -0.01
N TYR A 2 17.36 20.65 -0.49
CA TYR A 2 16.28 19.71 -0.81
C TYR A 2 16.61 18.75 -1.97
N ASP A 3 17.28 19.21 -3.02
CA ASP A 3 17.70 18.33 -4.13
C ASP A 3 18.67 17.24 -3.68
N GLY A 4 19.54 17.53 -2.71
CA GLY A 4 20.44 16.53 -2.13
C GLY A 4 19.68 15.46 -1.34
N TYR A 5 18.60 15.84 -0.64
CA TYR A 5 17.72 14.87 0.01
C TYR A 5 16.99 14.00 -1.02
N ARG A 6 16.48 14.57 -2.11
CA ARG A 6 15.84 13.80 -3.18
C ARG A 6 16.81 12.84 -3.87
N ALA A 7 18.03 13.29 -4.14
CA ALA A 7 19.08 12.44 -4.70
C ALA A 7 19.45 11.30 -3.75
N LEU A 8 19.50 11.55 -2.43
CA LEU A 8 19.72 10.49 -1.44
C LEU A 8 18.65 9.38 -1.54
N LEU A 9 17.38 9.76 -1.73
CA LEU A 9 16.27 8.82 -1.89
C LEU A 9 16.27 8.07 -3.23
N ASP A 10 17.10 8.45 -4.21
CA ASP A 10 17.30 7.65 -5.44
C ASP A 10 18.10 6.37 -5.14
N HIS A 11 18.79 6.31 -3.99
CA HIS A 11 19.59 5.18 -3.49
C HIS A 11 18.88 4.43 -2.36
N ALA A 12 17.56 4.27 -2.46
CA ALA A 12 16.74 3.66 -1.41
C ALA A 12 17.14 2.20 -1.11
N ASP A 13 17.68 1.47 -2.09
CA ASP A 13 18.24 0.13 -1.94
C ASP A 13 19.45 0.12 -0.98
N GLN A 14 20.39 1.05 -1.15
CA GLN A 14 21.52 1.18 -0.24
C GLN A 14 21.05 1.57 1.17
N LEU A 15 20.11 2.50 1.26
CA LEU A 15 19.54 2.92 2.55
C LEU A 15 18.82 1.76 3.24
N GLU A 16 18.05 0.95 2.52
CA GLU A 16 17.33 -0.21 3.06
C GLU A 16 18.24 -1.22 3.74
N ASN A 17 19.41 -1.49 3.14
CA ASN A 17 20.38 -2.45 3.69
C ASN A 17 20.93 -2.05 5.06
N GLU A 18 21.04 -0.75 5.33
CA GLU A 18 21.57 -0.21 6.59
C GLU A 18 20.46 0.21 7.57
N ASP A 19 19.21 0.27 7.12
CA ASP A 19 18.08 0.78 7.86
C ASP A 19 17.52 -0.27 8.86
N PRO A 20 17.51 0.03 10.18
CA PRO A 20 16.99 -0.90 11.19
C PRO A 20 15.57 -1.42 10.90
N VAL A 21 15.34 -2.71 11.14
CA VAL A 21 14.07 -3.39 10.88
C VAL A 21 12.89 -2.78 11.65
N SER A 22 13.13 -2.28 12.86
CA SER A 22 12.14 -1.60 13.68
C SER A 22 12.70 -0.33 14.31
N LYS A 23 11.85 0.70 14.42
CA LYS A 23 12.19 2.04 14.92
C LYS A 23 10.97 2.67 15.60
N GLY A 24 11.11 3.94 16.00
CA GLY A 24 9.96 4.76 16.38
C GLY A 24 9.00 5.00 15.21
N THR A 25 7.86 5.63 15.49
CA THR A 25 6.77 5.85 14.53
C THR A 25 7.22 6.44 13.19
N PHE A 26 6.76 5.84 12.09
CA PHE A 26 6.89 6.41 10.76
C PHE A 26 5.89 7.56 10.58
N PHE A 27 6.32 8.68 10.02
CA PHE A 27 5.46 9.81 9.71
C PHE A 27 5.49 10.11 8.21
N HIS A 28 4.31 10.09 7.57
CA HIS A 28 4.14 10.52 6.19
C HIS A 28 3.88 12.02 6.15
N THR A 29 4.94 12.83 6.04
CA THR A 29 4.87 14.30 6.13
C THR A 29 5.13 15.02 4.81
N SER A 30 5.51 14.29 3.77
CA SER A 30 5.79 14.82 2.43
C SER A 30 5.72 13.73 1.37
N ALA A 31 5.70 14.12 0.09
CA ALA A 31 5.82 13.18 -1.01
C ALA A 31 7.09 12.32 -0.93
N GLU A 32 8.20 12.88 -0.42
CA GLU A 32 9.45 12.15 -0.22
C GLU A 32 9.35 11.03 0.82
N SER A 33 8.41 11.11 1.78
CA SER A 33 8.17 10.00 2.73
C SER A 33 7.76 8.71 2.01
N ALA A 34 7.09 8.80 0.86
CA ALA A 34 6.70 7.63 0.07
C ALA A 34 7.89 6.89 -0.57
N ARG A 35 9.07 7.50 -0.58
CA ARG A 35 10.31 6.95 -1.15
C ARG A 35 11.26 6.41 -0.09
N ARG A 36 10.81 6.34 1.16
CA ARG A 36 11.65 5.87 2.26
C ARG A 36 11.87 4.35 2.22
N PRO A 37 12.97 3.85 2.84
CA PRO A 37 13.33 2.44 2.81
C PRO A 37 12.26 1.50 3.35
N GLU A 38 11.46 1.94 4.32
CA GLU A 38 10.39 1.11 4.88
C GLU A 38 9.32 0.73 3.84
N VAL A 39 9.00 1.65 2.93
CA VAL A 39 8.04 1.43 1.84
C VAL A 39 8.62 0.44 0.83
N LEU A 40 9.86 0.68 0.40
CA LEU A 40 10.58 -0.21 -0.51
C LEU A 40 10.66 -1.64 0.07
N ARG A 41 11.15 -1.76 1.30
CA ARG A 41 11.29 -3.03 2.01
C ARG A 41 9.99 -3.80 2.10
N HIS A 42 8.88 -3.11 2.39
CA HIS A 42 7.59 -3.77 2.44
C HIS A 42 7.20 -4.33 1.07
N HIS A 43 7.29 -3.51 0.02
CA HIS A 43 6.96 -3.95 -1.35
C HIS A 43 7.79 -5.15 -1.81
N GLU A 44 9.09 -5.17 -1.49
CA GLU A 44 10.00 -6.28 -1.81
C GLU A 44 9.71 -7.56 -1.01
N ARG A 45 8.97 -7.47 0.09
CA ARG A 45 8.64 -8.61 0.97
C ARG A 45 7.21 -9.10 0.81
N LEU A 46 6.43 -8.51 -0.09
CA LEU A 46 5.05 -8.92 -0.35
C LEU A 46 4.95 -10.37 -0.86
N ASP A 47 6.00 -10.87 -1.50
CA ASP A 47 6.11 -12.26 -1.96
C ASP A 47 6.22 -13.30 -0.83
N ARG A 48 6.47 -12.85 0.41
CA ARG A 48 6.61 -13.73 1.58
C ARG A 48 5.29 -14.11 2.22
N PHE A 49 4.20 -13.43 1.87
CA PHE A 49 2.89 -13.68 2.43
C PHE A 49 2.14 -14.72 1.60
N ALA A 50 1.52 -15.67 2.30
CA ALA A 50 0.52 -16.52 1.66
C ALA A 50 -0.72 -15.68 1.35
N VAL A 51 -1.22 -15.81 0.12
CA VAL A 51 -2.47 -15.18 -0.30
C VAL A 51 -3.52 -16.26 -0.61
N PRO A 52 -4.80 -15.97 -0.37
CA PRO A 52 -5.89 -16.85 -0.78
C PRO A 52 -6.10 -16.83 -2.31
N ASP A 53 -6.98 -17.71 -2.80
CA ASP A 53 -7.36 -17.75 -4.23
C ASP A 53 -8.05 -16.44 -4.69
N ARG A 54 -8.71 -15.74 -3.76
CA ARG A 54 -9.38 -14.46 -4.01
C ARG A 54 -9.05 -13.50 -2.88
N LEU A 55 -8.55 -12.31 -3.21
CA LEU A 55 -8.16 -11.31 -2.22
C LEU A 55 -8.75 -9.93 -2.56
N LEU A 56 -9.45 -9.36 -1.59
CA LEU A 56 -9.87 -7.96 -1.57
C LEU A 56 -8.76 -7.09 -0.96
N LEU A 57 -8.41 -6.03 -1.66
CA LEU A 57 -7.51 -4.97 -1.20
C LEU A 57 -8.36 -3.72 -1.01
N THR A 58 -8.42 -3.16 0.20
CA THR A 58 -9.36 -2.06 0.48
C THR A 58 -8.76 -0.92 1.30
N GLU A 59 -9.06 0.32 0.93
CA GLU A 59 -8.79 1.52 1.75
C GLU A 59 -9.82 1.69 2.89
N GLY A 60 -11.00 1.05 2.80
CA GLY A 60 -12.08 1.18 3.80
C GLY A 60 -11.86 0.39 5.08
N GLY A 61 -10.76 -0.36 5.17
CA GLY A 61 -10.52 -1.34 6.23
C GLY A 61 -11.10 -2.70 5.87
N ALA A 62 -10.31 -3.76 6.12
CA ALA A 62 -10.77 -5.14 5.94
C ALA A 62 -11.96 -5.44 6.89
N PRO A 63 -13.08 -6.00 6.40
CA PRO A 63 -14.20 -6.39 7.24
C PRO A 63 -13.76 -7.36 8.34
N ASP A 64 -14.33 -7.23 9.54
CA ASP A 64 -13.96 -8.06 10.70
C ASP A 64 -14.31 -9.55 10.53
N ASN A 65 -15.24 -9.88 9.63
CA ASN A 65 -15.72 -11.23 9.34
C ASN A 65 -15.07 -11.87 8.10
N ASP A 66 -14.16 -11.18 7.42
CA ASP A 66 -13.49 -11.76 6.27
C ASP A 66 -12.33 -12.65 6.75
N GLU A 67 -12.40 -13.95 6.44
CA GLU A 67 -11.50 -15.02 6.91
C GLU A 67 -10.09 -14.91 6.29
N GLY A 68 -9.46 -13.74 6.35
CA GLY A 68 -8.16 -13.45 5.74
C GLY A 68 -8.21 -13.10 4.25
N ASN A 69 -9.40 -12.96 3.65
CA ASN A 69 -9.55 -12.59 2.24
C ASN A 69 -9.66 -11.09 1.99
N ALA A 70 -9.45 -10.25 3.01
CA ALA A 70 -9.35 -8.80 2.87
C ALA A 70 -8.10 -8.24 3.53
N TRP A 71 -7.33 -7.47 2.78
CA TRP A 71 -6.15 -6.74 3.23
C TRP A 71 -6.39 -5.24 3.16
N ARG A 72 -5.76 -4.51 4.10
CA ARG A 72 -5.79 -3.05 4.10
C ARG A 72 -4.84 -2.52 3.04
N VAL A 73 -5.22 -1.43 2.39
CA VAL A 73 -4.34 -0.62 1.54
C VAL A 73 -4.15 0.72 2.23
N VAL A 74 -2.92 1.04 2.62
CA VAL A 74 -2.60 2.32 3.27
C VAL A 74 -1.46 3.01 2.54
N PRO A 75 -1.69 4.17 1.91
CA PRO A 75 -0.62 5.00 1.40
C PRO A 75 0.37 5.47 2.49
N PRO A 76 1.70 5.41 2.25
CA PRO A 76 2.38 4.99 1.02
C PRO A 76 2.68 3.49 0.90
N PHE A 77 2.39 2.68 1.93
CA PHE A 77 2.81 1.28 2.03
C PHE A 77 2.06 0.33 1.09
N GLY A 78 0.86 0.67 0.63
CA GLY A 78 0.06 -0.24 -0.19
C GLY A 78 -0.54 -1.39 0.65
N PRO A 79 -0.71 -2.60 0.06
CA PRO A 79 -1.47 -3.67 0.68
C PRO A 79 -0.70 -4.36 1.82
N PHE A 80 -1.37 -4.71 2.91
CA PHE A 80 -0.83 -5.59 3.95
C PHE A 80 -1.93 -6.37 4.70
N PRO A 81 -1.61 -7.58 5.22
CA PRO A 81 -2.54 -8.36 6.04
C PRO A 81 -2.93 -7.61 7.31
N ARG A 82 -4.18 -7.77 7.74
CA ARG A 82 -4.72 -7.10 8.95
C ARG A 82 -3.87 -7.38 10.18
N GLU A 83 -3.29 -8.56 10.29
CA GLU A 83 -2.44 -9.03 11.40
C GLU A 83 -1.20 -8.15 11.61
N LEU A 84 -0.78 -7.40 10.58
CA LEU A 84 0.37 -6.50 10.68
C LEU A 84 0.01 -5.08 11.10
N SER A 85 -1.28 -4.75 11.30
CA SER A 85 -1.73 -3.38 11.62
C SER A 85 -1.04 -2.78 12.85
N ASP A 86 -0.72 -3.61 13.85
CA ASP A 86 -0.05 -3.19 15.09
C ASP A 86 1.47 -3.33 15.05
N SER A 87 2.03 -3.68 13.88
CA SER A 87 3.47 -3.87 13.67
C SER A 87 4.07 -2.71 12.89
N TYR A 88 5.31 -2.33 13.23
CA TYR A 88 6.07 -1.38 12.41
C TYR A 88 6.28 -1.93 10.97
N PRO A 89 6.12 -1.12 9.91
CA PRO A 89 5.83 0.33 9.91
C PRO A 89 4.34 0.70 9.86
N PHE A 90 3.41 -0.25 9.93
CA PHE A 90 1.97 -0.01 9.72
C PHE A 90 1.27 0.70 10.88
N THR A 91 1.96 0.91 12.00
CA THR A 91 1.58 1.86 13.06
C THR A 91 1.92 3.33 12.72
N ALA A 92 2.24 3.60 11.45
CA ALA A 92 2.58 4.93 10.95
C ALA A 92 1.48 5.97 11.21
N THR A 93 1.91 7.21 11.37
CA THR A 93 1.01 8.37 11.22
C THR A 93 0.98 8.78 9.75
N VAL A 94 -0.15 8.54 9.11
CA VAL A 94 -0.44 8.92 7.72
C VAL A 94 -1.59 9.91 7.70
N PRO A 95 -1.66 10.85 6.74
CA PRO A 95 -2.76 11.79 6.66
C PRO A 95 -4.06 11.08 6.24
N ASP A 96 -5.20 11.52 6.79
CA ASP A 96 -6.54 11.04 6.40
C ASP A 96 -6.82 11.26 4.90
N ARG A 97 -6.15 12.26 4.31
CA ARG A 97 -6.16 12.53 2.87
C ARG A 97 -4.76 12.27 2.31
N PRO A 98 -4.49 11.07 1.78
CA PRO A 98 -3.22 10.74 1.17
C PRO A 98 -2.86 11.71 0.04
N ASP A 99 -1.58 12.03 -0.07
CA ASP A 99 -1.07 12.73 -1.25
C ASP A 99 -0.91 11.76 -2.44
N ARG A 100 -0.82 12.35 -3.64
CA ARG A 100 -0.63 11.61 -4.89
C ARG A 100 0.58 10.69 -4.87
N ALA A 101 1.70 11.10 -4.28
CA ALA A 101 2.92 10.29 -4.27
C ALA A 101 2.75 9.04 -3.39
N GLY A 102 2.06 9.16 -2.25
CA GLY A 102 1.68 8.03 -1.41
C GLY A 102 0.74 7.07 -2.11
N GLN A 103 -0.28 7.56 -2.83
CA GLN A 103 -1.20 6.70 -3.58
C GLN A 103 -0.51 5.97 -4.73
N VAL A 104 0.38 6.64 -5.46
CA VAL A 104 1.21 6.01 -6.51
C VAL A 104 2.13 4.94 -5.92
N ALA A 105 2.76 5.21 -4.77
CA ALA A 105 3.59 4.21 -4.09
C ALA A 105 2.76 3.01 -3.61
N ALA A 106 1.57 3.25 -3.04
CA ALA A 106 0.66 2.18 -2.67
C ALA A 106 0.25 1.31 -3.87
N ALA A 107 0.00 1.93 -5.03
CA ALA A 107 -0.30 1.22 -6.27
C ALA A 107 0.89 0.39 -6.78
N ASP A 108 2.12 0.89 -6.63
CA ASP A 108 3.34 0.11 -6.89
C ASP A 108 3.42 -1.12 -5.98
N GLY A 109 3.01 -1.00 -4.71
CA GLY A 109 2.85 -2.13 -3.78
C GLY A 109 1.79 -3.13 -4.22
N VAL A 110 0.61 -2.67 -4.67
CA VAL A 110 -0.42 -3.54 -5.27
C VAL A 110 0.14 -4.31 -6.46
N ARG A 111 0.84 -3.62 -7.38
CA ARG A 111 1.48 -4.28 -8.53
C ARG A 111 2.47 -5.35 -8.09
N ALA A 112 3.28 -5.10 -7.06
CA ALA A 112 4.24 -6.07 -6.54
C ALA A 112 3.54 -7.33 -6.00
N LEU A 113 2.50 -7.18 -5.18
CA LEU A 113 1.71 -8.30 -4.66
C LEU A 113 1.07 -9.13 -5.77
N VAL A 114 0.45 -8.46 -6.74
CA VAL A 114 -0.22 -9.08 -7.89
C VAL A 114 0.79 -9.80 -8.79
N LYS A 115 2.00 -9.27 -8.95
CA LYS A 115 3.06 -9.93 -9.72
C LYS A 115 3.57 -11.20 -9.03
N ALA A 116 3.70 -11.18 -7.70
CA ALA A 116 4.17 -12.34 -6.93
C ALA A 116 3.15 -13.48 -6.90
N ASN A 117 1.85 -13.19 -7.08
CA ASN A 117 0.76 -14.14 -6.92
C ASN A 117 -0.13 -14.21 -8.17
N PRO A 118 0.35 -14.81 -9.27
CA PRO A 118 -0.33 -14.79 -10.57
C PRO A 118 -1.70 -15.49 -10.56
N ASP A 119 -1.88 -16.50 -9.71
CA ASP A 119 -3.07 -17.35 -9.68
C ASP A 119 -4.21 -16.77 -8.82
N THR A 120 -3.92 -15.81 -7.95
CA THR A 120 -4.92 -15.13 -7.11
C THR A 120 -5.72 -14.13 -7.91
N VAL A 121 -7.04 -14.13 -7.71
CA VAL A 121 -7.96 -13.10 -8.21
C VAL A 121 -7.96 -11.92 -7.24
N PHE A 122 -7.63 -10.73 -7.73
CA PHE A 122 -7.55 -9.52 -6.91
C PHE A 122 -8.69 -8.56 -7.23
N THR A 123 -9.28 -7.98 -6.19
CA THR A 123 -10.15 -6.81 -6.26
C THR A 123 -9.52 -5.69 -5.45
N LEU A 124 -9.47 -4.47 -6.00
CA LEU A 124 -8.95 -3.27 -5.35
C LEU A 124 -10.09 -2.27 -5.18
N ALA A 125 -10.59 -2.14 -3.95
CA ALA A 125 -11.59 -1.15 -3.57
C ALA A 125 -10.89 0.09 -3.00
N VAL A 126 -10.91 1.19 -3.76
CA VAL A 126 -10.23 2.44 -3.41
C VAL A 126 -11.20 3.61 -3.48
N ASN A 127 -10.84 4.72 -2.84
CA ASN A 127 -11.53 6.00 -3.03
C ASN A 127 -11.11 6.62 -4.40
N GLU A 128 -11.02 7.94 -4.45
CA GLU A 128 -10.61 8.66 -5.66
C GLU A 128 -9.08 8.66 -5.84
N TRP A 129 -8.53 7.54 -6.30
CA TRP A 129 -7.12 7.48 -6.69
C TRP A 129 -6.87 8.27 -7.98
N PRO A 130 -5.72 8.97 -8.09
CA PRO A 130 -5.35 9.70 -9.28
C PRO A 130 -5.05 8.72 -10.42
N ALA A 131 -5.27 9.16 -11.66
CA ALA A 131 -5.15 8.32 -12.85
C ALA A 131 -3.78 7.60 -12.96
N ASP A 132 -2.68 8.28 -12.61
CA ASP A 132 -1.35 7.69 -12.66
C ASP A 132 -1.10 6.63 -11.59
N ALA A 133 -1.83 6.65 -10.46
CA ALA A 133 -1.81 5.55 -9.50
C ALA A 133 -2.58 4.34 -10.08
N LEU A 134 -3.75 4.59 -10.67
CA LEU A 134 -4.55 3.53 -11.32
C LEU A 134 -3.81 2.88 -12.50
N GLU A 135 -3.06 3.65 -13.28
CA GLU A 135 -2.18 3.14 -14.36
C GLU A 135 -1.07 2.20 -13.86
N ARG A 136 -0.70 2.25 -12.57
CA ARG A 136 0.26 1.28 -11.99
C ARG A 136 -0.37 -0.05 -11.66
N VAL A 137 -1.69 -0.10 -11.46
CA VAL A 137 -2.42 -1.29 -11.09
C VAL A 137 -2.56 -2.19 -12.33
N PRO A 138 -2.17 -3.48 -12.26
CA PRO A 138 -2.29 -4.37 -13.41
C PRO A 138 -3.72 -4.56 -13.89
N ASP A 139 -3.93 -4.61 -15.21
CA ASP A 139 -5.25 -4.75 -15.86
C ASP A 139 -6.10 -5.94 -15.36
N ARG A 140 -5.46 -6.96 -14.80
CA ARG A 140 -6.13 -8.16 -14.27
C ARG A 140 -6.78 -7.95 -12.89
N VAL A 141 -6.53 -6.82 -12.25
CA VAL A 141 -7.13 -6.46 -10.96
C VAL A 141 -8.44 -5.74 -11.25
N THR A 142 -9.54 -6.25 -10.67
CA THR A 142 -10.81 -5.52 -10.70
C THR A 142 -10.70 -4.31 -9.78
N VAL A 143 -10.89 -3.09 -10.29
CA VAL A 143 -10.86 -1.87 -9.48
C VAL A 143 -12.29 -1.39 -9.23
N GLU A 144 -12.63 -1.16 -7.97
CA GLU A 144 -13.95 -0.71 -7.53
C GLU A 144 -13.82 0.59 -6.73
N SER A 145 -14.84 1.45 -6.85
CA SER A 145 -14.90 2.70 -6.09
C SER A 145 -15.64 2.47 -4.77
N LEU A 146 -14.98 2.77 -3.65
CA LEU A 146 -15.60 2.75 -2.31
C LEU A 146 -16.71 3.79 -2.17
N ALA A 147 -16.64 4.91 -2.90
CA ALA A 147 -17.69 5.91 -2.90
C ALA A 147 -19.00 5.35 -3.48
N ALA A 148 -18.92 4.50 -4.50
CA ALA A 148 -20.09 3.87 -5.11
C ALA A 148 -20.69 2.74 -4.24
N ILE A 149 -19.85 2.00 -3.50
CA ILE A 149 -20.29 0.88 -2.65
C ILE A 149 -21.07 1.38 -1.42
N HIS A 150 -20.66 2.49 -0.80
CA HIS A 150 -21.37 3.04 0.36
C HIS A 150 -22.73 3.67 0.00
N ASP A 151 -22.94 4.08 -1.25
CA ASP A 151 -24.25 4.58 -1.70
C ASP A 151 -25.27 3.45 -1.89
N ASP A 152 -24.82 2.23 -2.26
CA ASP A 152 -25.69 1.05 -2.45
C ASP A 152 -26.13 0.38 -1.13
N GLU A 153 -25.42 0.57 -0.01
CA GLU A 153 -25.81 0.05 1.32
C GLU A 153 -26.81 0.97 2.07
N ALA A 154 -27.08 2.16 1.53
CA ALA A 154 -27.96 3.17 2.13
C ALA A 154 -29.42 3.14 1.63
N ASP A 155 -29.75 2.27 0.66
CA ASP A 155 -31.09 2.01 0.11
C ASP A 155 -31.65 0.64 0.54
#